data_AF-A0A1E1MPN3-F1
#
_entry.id   AF-A0A1E1MPN3-F1
#
_cell.length_a   1.000
_cell.length_b   1.000
_cell.length_c   1.000
_cell.angle_alpha   90.00
_cell.angle_beta   90.00
_cell.angle_gamma   90.00
#
_symmetry.space_group_name_H-M   'P 1'
#
loop_
_entity.id
_entity.type
_entity.pdbx_description
1 polymer ?
#
loop_
_entity_poly.entity_id
_entity_poly.type
_entity_poly.pdbx_seq_one_letter_code
_entity_poly.pdbx_strand_id
1 'polypeptide(L)'
;MARFHWEIQYMEPETRMYQVLEGWGIAPKFLGHIHEAGRVIGFLLEKIPDGRNAEPADLEICEAALRRFHMLGFIHGDSNKYNFIIRPDGQVVLIDFDKAKTCADPALMEAEIASFEGQLAETTGRGGGLMPFDEGNGDRE
;
A
#
# COMPACT_ATOMS: atom_id res chain seq x y z
N MET A 1 2.05 -2.74 26.71
CA MET A 1 3.31 -2.09 27.15
C MET A 1 4.45 -3.05 26.80
N ALA A 2 5.21 -2.77 25.73
CA ALA A 2 6.38 -3.57 25.36
C ALA A 2 7.47 -3.41 26.44
N ARG A 3 8.13 -4.51 26.81
CA ARG A 3 8.98 -4.58 28.01
C ARG A 3 10.47 -4.53 27.71
N PHE A 4 10.90 -4.62 26.45
CA PHE A 4 12.33 -4.58 26.11
C PHE A 4 12.67 -3.77 24.87
N HIS A 5 13.86 -3.16 24.89
CA HIS A 5 14.35 -2.23 23.87
C HIS A 5 14.60 -2.85 22.48
N TRP A 6 14.70 -4.19 22.39
CA TRP A 6 14.88 -4.93 21.13
C TRP A 6 13.57 -5.34 20.45
N GLU A 7 12.42 -5.30 21.14
CA GLU A 7 11.10 -5.50 20.51
C GLU A 7 10.71 -4.31 19.61
N ILE A 8 11.41 -3.18 19.74
CA ILE A 8 11.24 -1.97 18.92
C ILE A 8 12.07 -2.03 17.62
N GLN A 9 12.96 -3.02 17.43
CA GLN A 9 13.80 -3.12 16.23
C GLN A 9 13.15 -3.81 15.03
N TYR A 10 11.95 -4.39 15.18
CA TYR A 10 11.16 -4.93 14.07
C TYR A 10 9.88 -4.09 13.89
N MET A 11 10.04 -2.78 13.72
CA MET A 11 9.03 -2.07 12.95
C MET A 11 9.23 -2.51 11.51
N GLU A 12 8.29 -3.32 11.00
CA GLU A 12 8.33 -3.81 9.63
C GLU A 12 8.53 -2.63 8.68
N PRO A 13 9.43 -2.74 7.67
CA PRO A 13 9.73 -1.65 6.74
C PRO A 13 8.48 -0.96 6.18
N GLU A 14 7.42 -1.73 5.95
CA GLU A 14 6.12 -1.25 5.51
C GLU A 14 5.43 -0.33 6.53
N THR A 15 5.33 -0.73 7.79
CA THR A 15 4.66 0.08 8.84
C THR A 15 5.36 1.44 9.01
N ARG A 16 6.69 1.46 8.90
CA ARG A 16 7.45 2.71 8.94
C ARG A 16 7.10 3.63 7.77
N MET A 17 6.81 3.08 6.59
CA MET A 17 6.45 3.88 5.44
C MET A 17 5.12 4.63 5.66
N TYR A 18 4.10 3.97 6.22
CA TYR A 18 2.83 4.65 6.52
C TYR A 18 3.01 5.82 7.51
N GLN A 19 3.93 5.71 8.47
CA GLN A 19 4.25 6.82 9.39
C GLN A 19 4.95 7.97 8.69
N VAL A 20 5.89 7.69 7.77
CA VAL A 20 6.60 8.71 7.00
C VAL A 20 5.66 9.44 6.03
N LEU A 21 4.69 8.71 5.47
CA LEU A 21 3.71 9.23 4.53
C LEU A 21 2.49 9.89 5.21
N GLU A 22 2.44 9.90 6.54
CA GLU A 22 1.34 10.54 7.28
C GLU A 22 1.27 12.03 6.93
N GLY A 23 0.06 12.50 6.59
CA GLY A 23 -0.19 13.90 6.21
C GLY A 23 0.06 14.25 4.74
N TRP A 24 0.66 13.35 3.95
CA TRP A 24 0.89 13.59 2.51
C TRP A 24 -0.29 13.22 1.62
N GLY A 25 -1.26 12.46 2.14
CA GLY A 25 -2.44 12.00 1.38
C GLY A 25 -2.11 11.01 0.26
N ILE A 26 -0.95 10.35 0.33
CA ILE A 26 -0.47 9.35 -0.65
C ILE A 26 -0.71 7.92 -0.15
N ALA A 27 -0.87 7.72 1.16
CA ALA A 27 -1.11 6.42 1.77
C ALA A 27 -2.30 6.49 2.72
N PRO A 28 -2.98 5.35 3.00
CA PRO A 28 -3.91 5.24 4.09
C PRO A 28 -3.28 5.65 5.42
N LYS A 29 -4.06 6.31 6.27
CA LYS A 29 -3.65 6.60 7.65
C LYS A 29 -3.36 5.31 8.43
N PHE A 30 -2.18 5.26 9.06
CA PHE A 30 -1.86 4.24 10.04
C PHE A 30 -2.68 4.43 11.32
N LEU A 31 -3.40 3.38 11.75
CA LEU A 31 -4.24 3.44 12.95
C LEU A 31 -3.58 2.83 14.18
N GLY A 32 -2.69 1.85 14.00
CA GLY A 32 -1.98 1.22 15.12
C GLY A 32 -1.56 -0.21 14.84
N HIS A 33 -0.85 -0.79 15.80
CA HIS A 33 -0.45 -2.19 15.78
C HIS A 33 -1.51 -3.08 16.44
N ILE A 34 -1.65 -4.30 15.93
CA ILE A 34 -2.45 -5.37 16.53
C ILE A 34 -1.53 -6.19 17.44
N HIS A 35 -1.97 -6.41 18.68
CA HIS A 35 -1.21 -7.18 19.67
C HIS A 35 -1.95 -8.43 20.12
N GLU A 36 -1.23 -9.55 20.22
CA GLU A 36 -1.69 -10.78 20.86
C GLU A 36 -0.66 -11.22 21.90
N ALA A 37 -1.11 -11.48 23.14
CA ALA A 37 -0.25 -11.87 24.26
C ALA A 37 1.00 -10.99 24.48
N GLY A 38 0.92 -9.70 24.12
CA GLY A 38 2.02 -8.73 24.24
C GLY A 38 2.92 -8.60 23.00
N ARG A 39 2.80 -9.49 22.03
CA ARG A 39 3.55 -9.47 20.76
C ARG A 39 2.75 -8.73 19.68
N VAL A 40 3.43 -7.94 18.84
CA VAL A 40 2.81 -7.37 17.61
C VAL A 40 2.60 -8.49 16.60
N ILE A 41 1.37 -8.68 16.14
CA ILE A 41 0.99 -9.70 15.14
C ILE A 41 0.54 -9.10 13.81
N GLY A 42 0.39 -7.77 13.73
CA GLY A 42 -0.02 -7.06 12.53
C GLY A 42 -0.27 -5.59 12.80
N PHE A 43 -0.92 -4.91 11.87
CA PHE A 43 -1.28 -3.50 11.98
C PHE A 43 -2.62 -3.18 11.31
N LEU A 44 -3.15 -2.00 11.58
CA LEU A 44 -4.40 -1.49 11.05
C LEU A 44 -4.16 -0.20 10.28
N LEU A 45 -4.81 -0.09 9.13
CA LEU A 45 -4.89 1.10 8.31
C LEU A 45 -6.33 1.63 8.30
N GLU A 46 -6.51 2.89 7.93
CA GLU A 46 -7.84 3.41 7.65
C GLU A 46 -8.50 2.60 6.54
N LYS A 47 -9.79 2.34 6.72
CA LYS A 47 -10.62 1.79 5.65
C LYS A 47 -10.91 2.90 4.66
N ILE A 48 -10.69 2.65 3.37
CA ILE A 48 -11.09 3.54 2.30
C ILE A 48 -12.53 3.16 1.88
N PRO A 49 -13.56 3.93 2.25
CA PRO A 49 -14.93 3.63 1.86
C PRO A 49 -15.09 3.77 0.35
N ASP A 50 -15.73 2.78 -0.27
CA ASP A 50 -16.01 2.74 -1.71
C ASP A 50 -14.76 2.91 -2.59
N GLY A 51 -13.59 2.63 -2.03
CA GLY A 51 -12.33 2.56 -2.75
C GLY A 51 -12.30 1.34 -3.65
N ARG A 52 -11.80 1.50 -4.87
CA ARG A 52 -11.58 0.40 -5.81
C ARG A 52 -10.11 0.29 -6.19
N ASN A 53 -9.67 -0.89 -6.58
CA ASN A 53 -8.35 -1.04 -7.19
C ASN A 53 -8.27 -0.25 -8.50
N ALA A 54 -7.05 0.15 -8.85
CA ALA A 54 -6.78 0.78 -10.13
C ALA A 54 -7.04 -0.19 -11.29
N GLU A 55 -7.50 0.37 -12.41
CA GLU A 55 -7.65 -0.30 -13.68
C GLU A 55 -6.77 0.38 -14.73
N PRO A 56 -6.53 -0.24 -15.91
CA PRO A 56 -5.70 0.37 -16.95
C PRO A 56 -6.14 1.77 -17.38
N ALA A 57 -7.44 2.09 -17.26
CA ALA A 57 -7.99 3.41 -17.55
C ALA A 57 -7.54 4.50 -16.54
N ASP A 58 -7.05 4.12 -15.37
CA ASP A 58 -6.59 5.02 -14.31
C ASP A 58 -5.09 5.34 -14.40
N LEU A 59 -4.42 4.94 -15.49
CA LEU A 59 -2.98 5.06 -15.66
C LEU A 59 -2.46 6.47 -15.33
N GLU A 60 -3.09 7.50 -15.88
CA GLU A 60 -2.66 8.89 -15.71
C GLU A 60 -2.70 9.33 -14.24
N ILE A 61 -3.79 9.04 -13.53
CA ILE A 61 -3.94 9.44 -12.12
C ILE A 61 -3.04 8.62 -11.19
N CYS A 62 -2.80 7.35 -11.52
CA CYS A 62 -1.91 6.49 -10.74
C CYS A 62 -0.44 6.84 -10.96
N GLU A 63 -0.03 7.14 -12.20
CA GLU A 63 1.32 7.63 -12.50
C GLU A 63 1.60 8.94 -11.76
N ALA A 64 0.63 9.87 -11.76
CA ALA A 64 0.75 11.12 -11.01
C ALA A 64 0.95 10.87 -9.50
N ALA A 65 0.24 9.90 -8.92
CA ALA A 65 0.42 9.53 -7.51
C ALA A 65 1.79 8.88 -7.24
N LEU A 66 2.25 8.01 -8.14
CA LEU A 66 3.56 7.38 -8.06
C LEU A 66 4.70 8.40 -8.19
N ARG A 67 4.57 9.38 -9.09
CA ARG A 67 5.51 10.52 -9.19
C ARG A 67 5.52 11.38 -7.93
N ARG A 68 4.38 11.58 -7.27
CA ARG A 68 4.35 12.25 -5.96
C ARG A 68 5.10 11.47 -4.91
N PHE A 69 4.97 10.14 -4.91
CA PHE A 69 5.75 9.27 -4.03
C PHE A 69 7.26 9.37 -4.32
N HIS A 70 7.66 9.44 -5.59
CA HIS A 70 9.04 9.67 -6.02
C HIS A 70 9.61 11.00 -5.53
N MET A 71 8.83 12.09 -5.61
CA MET A 71 9.25 13.40 -5.11
C MET A 71 9.55 13.41 -3.60
N LEU A 72 8.99 12.47 -2.83
CA LEU A 72 9.30 12.29 -1.41
C LEU A 72 10.61 11.51 -1.18
N GLY A 73 11.28 11.05 -2.24
CA GLY A 73 12.55 10.34 -2.19
C GLY A 73 12.41 8.83 -2.03
N PHE A 74 11.32 8.24 -2.54
CA PHE A 74 11.05 6.81 -2.44
C PHE A 74 10.74 6.19 -3.80
N ILE A 75 11.03 4.90 -3.97
CA ILE A 75 10.49 4.04 -5.04
C ILE A 75 9.60 2.98 -4.40
N HIS A 76 8.55 2.54 -5.10
CA HIS A 76 7.59 1.59 -4.54
C HIS A 76 8.12 0.15 -4.59
N GLY A 77 8.72 -0.23 -5.72
CA GLY A 77 9.30 -1.54 -5.97
C GLY A 77 8.27 -2.65 -6.30
N ASP A 78 6.98 -2.36 -6.15
CA ASP A 78 5.86 -3.26 -6.50
C ASP A 78 4.63 -2.46 -6.96
N SER A 79 4.75 -1.76 -8.09
CA SER A 79 3.73 -0.85 -8.61
C SER A 79 2.67 -1.59 -9.43
N ASN A 80 2.15 -2.71 -8.92
CA ASN A 80 1.03 -3.44 -9.54
C ASN A 80 -0.31 -2.74 -9.24
N LYS A 81 -1.34 -3.00 -10.06
CA LYS A 81 -2.65 -2.32 -9.95
C LYS A 81 -3.39 -2.51 -8.62
N TYR A 82 -3.13 -3.61 -7.91
CA TYR A 82 -3.79 -3.89 -6.63
C TYR A 82 -3.25 -3.01 -5.51
N ASN A 83 -2.03 -2.50 -5.67
CA ASN A 83 -1.36 -1.62 -4.71
C ASN A 83 -1.75 -0.14 -4.86
N PHE A 84 -2.69 0.17 -5.77
CA PHE A 84 -3.27 1.50 -5.96
C PHE A 84 -4.77 1.44 -5.72
N ILE A 85 -5.24 2.26 -4.77
CA ILE A 85 -6.65 2.39 -4.45
C ILE A 85 -7.14 3.77 -4.88
N ILE A 86 -8.17 3.77 -5.73
CA ILE A 86 -8.86 4.97 -6.21
C ILE A 86 -10.02 5.28 -5.28
N ARG A 87 -9.98 6.46 -4.66
CA ARG A 87 -11.08 6.99 -3.85
C ARG A 87 -12.20 7.53 -4.74
N PRO A 88 -13.45 7.62 -4.24
CA PRO A 88 -14.58 8.18 -5.00
C PRO A 88 -14.39 9.64 -5.45
N ASP A 89 -13.55 10.40 -4.76
CA ASP A 89 -13.18 11.78 -5.11
C ASP A 89 -12.06 11.87 -6.17
N GLY A 90 -11.58 10.72 -6.68
CA GLY A 90 -10.51 10.62 -7.66
C GLY A 90 -9.10 10.66 -7.07
N GLN A 91 -8.93 10.78 -5.75
CA GLN A 91 -7.62 10.67 -5.13
C GLN A 91 -7.11 9.23 -5.18
N VAL A 92 -5.84 9.06 -5.48
CA VAL A 92 -5.16 7.76 -5.47
C VAL A 92 -4.31 7.65 -4.22
N VAL A 93 -4.41 6.51 -3.55
CA VAL A 93 -3.53 6.15 -2.43
C VAL A 93 -2.85 4.81 -2.71
N LEU A 94 -1.58 4.72 -2.31
CA LEU A 94 -0.73 3.55 -2.47
C LEU A 94 -0.77 2.71 -1.19
N ILE A 95 -0.67 1.39 -1.34
CA ILE A 95 -0.60 0.40 -0.26
C ILE A 95 0.49 -0.62 -0.57
N ASP A 96 0.84 -1.46 0.41
CA ASP A 96 1.86 -2.51 0.28
C ASP A 96 3.26 -1.94 -0.03
N PHE A 97 3.85 -1.34 0.99
CA PHE A 97 5.18 -0.72 0.92
C PHE A 97 6.33 -1.67 1.28
N ASP A 98 6.12 -2.99 1.29
CA ASP A 98 7.13 -3.97 1.69
C ASP A 98 8.41 -3.89 0.84
N LYS A 99 8.27 -3.53 -0.45
CA LYS A 99 9.40 -3.36 -1.38
C LYS A 99 9.88 -1.93 -1.50
N ALA A 100 9.24 -0.99 -0.80
CA ALA A 100 9.53 0.42 -0.93
C ALA A 100 10.90 0.75 -0.34
N LYS A 101 11.64 1.64 -1.02
CA LYS A 101 13.01 2.00 -0.63
C LYS A 101 13.24 3.48 -0.82
N THR A 102 14.06 4.06 0.05
CA THR A 102 14.62 5.40 -0.18
C THR A 102 15.44 5.37 -1.46
N CYS A 103 15.19 6.30 -2.37
CA CYS A 103 15.88 6.44 -3.63
C CYS A 103 16.07 7.93 -3.94
N ALA A 104 17.28 8.30 -4.35
CA ALA A 104 17.59 9.65 -4.83
C ALA A 104 18.08 9.63 -6.29
N ASP A 105 17.98 8.48 -6.97
CA ASP A 105 18.40 8.31 -8.35
C ASP A 105 17.18 8.50 -9.29
N PRO A 106 17.14 9.61 -10.05
CA PRO A 106 16.05 9.87 -11.00
C PRO A 106 15.93 8.78 -12.07
N ALA A 107 17.02 8.10 -12.43
CA ALA A 107 16.98 7.06 -13.45
C ALA A 107 16.19 5.84 -12.96
N LEU A 108 16.29 5.49 -11.68
CA LEU A 108 15.51 4.39 -11.10
C LEU A 108 14.02 4.77 -10.96
N MET A 109 13.73 6.02 -10.61
CA MET A 109 12.36 6.53 -10.55
C MET A 109 11.69 6.51 -11.93
N GLU A 110 12.38 7.02 -12.96
CA GLU A 110 11.86 6.98 -14.34
C GLU A 110 11.75 5.56 -14.89
N ALA A 111 12.65 4.64 -14.50
CA ALA A 111 12.52 3.23 -14.85
C ALA A 111 11.26 2.60 -14.24
N GLU A 112 10.92 2.94 -12.98
CA GLU A 112 9.69 2.49 -12.34
C GLU A 112 8.46 3.02 -13.08
N ILE A 113 8.44 4.31 -13.44
CA ILE A 113 7.36 4.89 -14.25
C ILE A 113 7.24 4.23 -15.62
N ALA A 114 8.35 4.06 -16.34
CA ALA A 114 8.35 3.46 -17.67
C ALA A 114 7.84 2.01 -17.67
N SER A 115 8.03 1.28 -16.56
CA SER A 115 7.50 -0.07 -16.39
C SER A 115 6.04 -0.12 -15.92
N PHE A 116 5.50 0.99 -15.43
CA PHE A 116 4.25 1.03 -14.69
C PHE A 116 3.03 0.67 -15.54
N GLU A 117 2.94 1.18 -16.78
CA GLU A 117 1.82 0.87 -17.68
C GLU A 117 1.65 -0.64 -17.89
N GLY A 118 2.76 -1.36 -18.08
CA GLY A 118 2.76 -2.82 -18.23
C GLY A 118 2.32 -3.54 -16.95
N GLN A 119 2.75 -3.05 -15.78
CA GLN A 119 2.35 -3.63 -14.48
C GLN A 119 0.88 -3.36 -14.16
N LEU A 120 0.36 -2.20 -14.53
CA LEU A 120 -1.04 -1.84 -14.33
C LEU A 120 -1.99 -2.67 -15.22
N ALA A 121 -1.56 -2.99 -16.44
CA ALA A 121 -2.30 -3.84 -17.36
C ALA A 121 -2.18 -5.35 -17.07
N GLU A 122 -1.30 -5.76 -16.14
CA GLU A 122 -1.05 -7.17 -15.87
C GLU A 122 -2.24 -7.84 -15.17
N THR A 123 -2.74 -8.94 -15.75
CA THR A 123 -3.90 -9.71 -15.27
C THR A 123 -3.52 -11.10 -14.75
N THR A 124 -2.22 -11.40 -14.67
CA THR A 124 -1.67 -12.74 -14.35
C THR A 124 -1.90 -13.19 -12.90
N GLY A 125 -2.50 -12.35 -12.05
CA GLY A 125 -2.88 -12.69 -10.68
C GLY A 125 -1.77 -12.51 -9.63
N ARG A 126 -0.62 -11.93 -9.98
CA ARG A 126 0.35 -11.44 -8.96
C ARG A 126 -0.33 -10.38 -8.09
N GLY A 127 -0.31 -10.57 -6.76
CA GLY A 127 -0.91 -9.64 -5.78
C GLY A 127 -2.35 -9.95 -5.35
N GLY A 128 -3.08 -10.86 -6.03
CA GLY A 128 -4.49 -11.17 -5.74
C GLY A 128 -4.74 -12.10 -4.54
N GLY A 129 -3.86 -12.12 -3.54
CA GLY A 129 -3.80 -13.17 -2.51
C GLY A 129 -4.91 -13.17 -1.45
N LEU A 130 -5.81 -12.17 -1.43
CA LEU A 130 -6.92 -12.15 -0.48
C LEU A 130 -8.19 -12.61 -1.18
N MET A 131 -8.48 -13.92 -1.09
CA MET A 131 -9.84 -14.39 -1.38
C MET A 131 -10.81 -13.65 -0.45
N PRO A 132 -11.96 -13.18 -0.96
CA PRO A 132 -13.02 -12.69 -0.08
C PRO A 132 -13.42 -13.83 0.86
N PHE A 133 -13.49 -13.53 2.16
CA PHE A 133 -14.20 -14.39 3.11
C PHE A 133 -15.65 -14.46 2.64
N ASP A 134 -16.04 -15.62 2.11
CA ASP A 134 -17.43 -15.93 1.85
C ASP A 134 -18.12 -16.01 3.21
N GLU A 135 -18.94 -15.01 3.54
CA GLU A 135 -19.87 -15.09 4.67
C GLU A 135 -20.90 -16.17 4.31
N GLY A 136 -20.57 -17.41 4.69
CA GLY A 136 -21.46 -18.56 4.59
C GLY A 136 -22.79 -18.21 5.25
N ASN A 137 -23.79 -18.08 4.39
CA ASN A 137 -25.20 -17.86 4.68
C ASN A 137 -25.65 -18.67 5.91
N GLY A 138 -26.09 -17.96 6.95
CA GLY A 138 -26.76 -18.56 8.09
C GLY A 138 -28.14 -19.03 7.69
N ASP A 139 -28.25 -20.29 7.29
CA ASP A 139 -29.54 -20.94 7.16
C ASP A 139 -30.08 -21.29 8.55
N ARG A 140 -31.09 -20.51 8.93
CA ARG A 140 -32.08 -20.83 9.94
C ARG A 140 -32.84 -22.07 9.49
N GLU A 141 -32.91 -23.09 10.34
CA GLU A 141 -34.08 -23.92 10.58
C GLU A 141 -33.96 -24.59 11.96
#